data_AF-K4A3R0-F1
#
_entry.id   AF-K4A3R0-F1
#
_cell.length_a   1.000
_cell.length_b   1.000
_cell.length_c   1.000
_cell.angle_alpha   90.00
_cell.angle_beta   90.00
_cell.angle_gamma   90.00
#
_symmetry.space_group_name_H-M   'P 1'
#
loop_
_entity.id
_entity.type
_entity.pdbx_description
1 polymer ?
#
loop_
_entity_poly.entity_id
_entity_poly.type
_entity_poly.pdbx_seq_one_letter_code
_entity_poly.pdbx_strand_id
1 'polypeptide(L)'
;MNQFFGGSSHLGELPEQQHNCLKIVEIIGFSSAKSLVELTCCIVKNAVSLECLTLDTLRDPWRCSGEANKTCWPIHNDVLKEASRAVVAIRMYIEHKVAQHLS
;
A
#
# COMPACT_ATOMS: atom_id res chain seq x y z
N MET A 1 -2.59 -21.86 32.30
CA MET A 1 -1.71 -21.59 31.14
C MET A 1 -2.48 -20.71 30.18
N ASN A 2 -1.83 -19.67 29.64
CA ASN A 2 -2.38 -18.33 29.51
C ASN A 2 -3.44 -18.10 28.42
N GLN A 3 -4.32 -17.17 28.77
CA GLN A 3 -5.47 -16.61 28.06
C GLN A 3 -5.01 -15.80 26.84
N PHE A 4 -5.63 -16.04 25.68
CA PHE A 4 -5.44 -15.29 24.45
C PHE A 4 -6.14 -13.92 24.56
N PHE A 5 -5.41 -12.91 25.03
CA PHE A 5 -5.76 -11.51 24.81
C PHE A 5 -5.10 -11.05 23.52
N GLY A 6 -5.69 -11.40 22.38
CA GLY A 6 -5.34 -10.83 21.08
C GLY A 6 -6.25 -9.64 20.80
N GLY A 7 -5.99 -8.52 21.46
CA GLY A 7 -6.82 -7.32 21.45
C GLY A 7 -7.16 -6.84 20.03
N SER A 8 -8.40 -6.39 19.87
CA SER A 8 -8.83 -5.50 18.80
C SER A 8 -7.78 -4.40 18.65
N SER A 9 -6.97 -4.47 17.60
CA SER A 9 -6.09 -3.38 17.22
C SER A 9 -7.00 -2.29 16.69
N HIS A 10 -7.43 -1.40 17.57
CA HIS A 10 -7.95 -0.10 17.18
C HIS A 10 -6.83 0.60 16.39
N LEU A 11 -6.82 0.39 15.07
CA LEU A 11 -6.05 1.16 14.09
C LEU A 11 -6.64 2.56 13.89
N GLY A 12 -7.56 2.98 14.75
CA GLY A 12 -7.97 4.37 14.89
C GLY A 12 -6.94 5.05 15.79
N GLU A 13 -6.22 6.02 15.22
CA GLU A 13 -5.27 6.91 15.90
C GLU A 13 -3.87 6.30 16.12
N LEU A 14 -3.20 5.97 15.02
CA LEU A 14 -1.78 6.32 14.97
C LEU A 14 -1.66 7.82 15.27
N PRO A 15 -0.76 8.26 16.16
CA PRO A 15 -0.59 9.68 16.45
C PRO A 15 -0.44 10.43 15.12
N GLU A 16 -1.13 11.57 15.00
CA GLU A 16 -1.08 12.45 13.82
C GLU A 16 0.31 13.10 13.69
N GLN A 17 1.36 12.28 13.64
CA GLN A 17 2.68 12.71 13.25
C GLN A 17 2.63 12.97 11.76
N GLN A 18 2.31 14.21 11.41
CA GLN A 18 2.40 14.69 10.04
C GLN A 18 3.83 14.50 9.55
N HIS A 19 3.98 13.74 8.46
CA HIS A 19 5.25 13.51 7.80
C HIS A 19 5.52 14.64 6.81
N ASN A 20 5.86 15.82 7.35
CA ASN A 20 6.00 17.07 6.60
C ASN A 20 7.13 17.08 5.55
N CYS A 21 8.04 16.10 5.58
CA CYS A 21 9.17 16.01 4.65
C CYS A 21 9.06 14.82 3.69
N LEU A 22 8.03 13.97 3.82
CA LEU A 22 7.89 12.76 3.01
C LEU A 22 7.28 13.13 1.65
N LYS A 23 8.12 13.15 0.61
CA LYS A 23 7.73 13.57 -0.75
C LYS A 23 7.50 12.42 -1.72
N ILE A 24 8.32 11.39 -1.65
CA ILE A 24 8.30 10.27 -2.60
C ILE A 24 8.21 8.99 -1.77
N VAL A 25 7.24 8.16 -2.09
CA VAL A 25 7.06 6.84 -1.46
C VAL A 25 6.95 5.78 -2.54
N GLU A 26 7.71 4.71 -2.37
CA GLU A 26 7.62 3.50 -3.18
C GLU A 26 7.26 2.33 -2.27
N ILE A 27 6.17 1.63 -2.60
CA ILE A 27 5.74 0.41 -1.92
C ILE A 27 5.99 -0.75 -2.87
N ILE A 28 6.81 -1.72 -2.43
CA ILE A 28 7.18 -2.89 -3.24
C ILE A 28 6.61 -4.16 -2.62
N GLY A 29 5.72 -4.80 -3.36
CA GLY A 29 4.98 -5.98 -2.94
C GLY A 29 3.97 -5.70 -1.83
N PHE A 30 3.06 -6.64 -1.63
CA PHE A 30 2.06 -6.58 -0.56
C PHE A 30 1.72 -8.00 -0.05
N SER A 31 1.08 -8.09 1.11
CA SER A 31 0.60 -9.36 1.68
C SER A 31 -0.89 -9.60 1.39
N SER A 32 -1.69 -8.54 1.32
CA SER A 32 -3.12 -8.56 0.95
C SER A 32 -3.58 -7.21 0.36
N ALA A 33 -4.66 -7.18 -0.42
CA ALA A 33 -5.22 -5.89 -0.88
C ALA A 33 -5.54 -4.98 0.30
N LYS A 34 -6.08 -5.55 1.39
CA LYS A 34 -6.38 -4.83 2.62
C LYS A 34 -5.16 -4.10 3.18
N SER A 35 -4.04 -4.80 3.36
CA SER A 35 -2.81 -4.19 3.88
C SER A 35 -2.27 -3.07 3.00
N LEU A 36 -2.38 -3.22 1.67
CA LEU A 36 -1.91 -2.22 0.72
C LEU A 36 -2.77 -0.96 0.77
N VAL A 37 -4.10 -1.14 0.86
CA VAL A 37 -5.07 -0.04 1.03
C VAL A 37 -4.83 0.69 2.35
N GLU A 38 -4.75 -0.03 3.46
CA GLU A 38 -4.56 0.58 4.80
C GLU A 38 -3.26 1.38 4.89
N LEU A 39 -2.14 0.80 4.42
CA LEU A 39 -0.84 1.47 4.40
C LEU A 39 -0.89 2.74 3.53
N THR A 40 -1.46 2.63 2.33
CA THR A 40 -1.55 3.76 1.40
C THR A 40 -2.43 4.88 1.95
N CYS A 41 -3.59 4.55 2.52
CA CYS A 41 -4.46 5.53 3.16
C CYS A 41 -3.74 6.24 4.31
N CYS A 42 -2.95 5.52 5.10
CA CYS A 42 -2.15 6.10 6.18
C CYS A 42 -1.10 7.09 5.64
N ILE A 43 -0.38 6.72 4.58
CA ILE A 43 0.61 7.59 3.93
C ILE A 43 -0.05 8.86 3.39
N VAL A 44 -1.12 8.71 2.60
CA VAL A 44 -1.83 9.85 1.99
C VAL A 44 -2.45 10.76 3.07
N LYS A 45 -2.92 10.20 4.20
CA LYS A 45 -3.46 10.99 5.31
C LYS A 45 -2.39 11.80 6.03
N ASN A 46 -1.19 11.24 6.23
CA ASN A 46 -0.19 11.80 7.13
C ASN A 46 0.95 12.55 6.40
N ALA A 47 1.20 12.27 5.13
CA ALA A 47 2.28 12.89 4.36
C ALA A 47 1.77 14.12 3.57
N VAL A 48 1.71 15.27 4.23
CA VAL A 48 1.20 16.53 3.63
C VAL A 48 2.05 17.03 2.44
N SER A 49 3.33 16.67 2.40
CA SER A 49 4.26 17.06 1.33
C SER A 49 4.43 15.97 0.27
N LEU A 50 3.55 14.97 0.24
CA LEU A 50 3.66 13.86 -0.70
C LEU A 50 3.42 14.34 -2.13
N GLU A 51 4.45 14.20 -2.97
CA GLU A 51 4.45 14.56 -4.38
C GLU A 51 4.24 13.33 -5.27
N CYS A 52 4.73 12.16 -4.85
CA CYS A 52 4.65 10.92 -5.63
C CYS A 52 4.49 9.68 -4.75
N LEU A 53 3.54 8.82 -5.13
CA LEU A 53 3.34 7.49 -4.56
C LEU A 53 3.39 6.45 -5.67
N THR A 54 4.37 5.56 -5.60
CA THR A 54 4.51 4.42 -6.50
C THR A 54 4.07 3.15 -5.79
N LEU A 55 3.11 2.45 -6.41
CA LEU A 55 2.64 1.15 -5.94
C LEU A 55 3.15 0.07 -6.87
N ASP A 56 4.24 -0.57 -6.47
CA ASP A 56 4.75 -1.73 -7.14
C ASP A 56 4.15 -2.99 -6.51
N THR A 57 3.15 -3.56 -7.16
CA THR A 57 2.39 -4.69 -6.64
C THR A 57 3.11 -6.04 -6.77
N LEU A 58 4.33 -6.07 -7.33
CA LEU A 58 5.07 -7.31 -7.58
C LEU A 58 6.23 -7.49 -6.59
N ARG A 59 6.31 -8.68 -5.99
CA ARG A 59 7.43 -9.05 -5.10
C ARG A 59 8.60 -9.62 -5.90
N ASP A 60 9.82 -9.49 -5.37
CA ASP A 60 11.09 -9.87 -5.98
C ASP A 60 11.21 -11.29 -6.61
N PRO A 61 10.59 -12.40 -6.13
CA PRO A 61 10.67 -13.67 -6.87
C PRO A 61 9.85 -13.68 -8.17
N TRP A 62 8.96 -12.72 -8.38
CA TRP A 62 8.16 -12.60 -9.60
C TRP A 62 8.82 -11.73 -10.67
N ARG A 63 9.93 -11.07 -10.34
CA ARG A 63 10.63 -10.17 -11.26
C ARG A 63 11.73 -10.93 -12.00
N CYS A 64 11.92 -10.56 -13.26
CA CYS A 64 13.07 -11.00 -14.05
C CYS A 64 14.21 -9.97 -13.84
N SER A 65 14.83 -9.94 -12.64
CA SER A 65 15.93 -9.02 -12.35
C SER A 65 17.28 -9.75 -12.37
N GLY A 66 18.19 -9.29 -13.24
CA GLY A 66 19.60 -9.71 -13.30
C GLY A 66 19.95 -10.75 -14.37
N GLU A 67 21.24 -10.77 -14.76
CA GLU A 67 21.82 -11.65 -15.80
C GLU A 67 21.75 -13.16 -15.44
N ALA A 68 21.41 -13.49 -14.18
CA ALA A 68 21.43 -14.85 -13.65
C ALA A 68 20.05 -15.53 -13.53
N ASN A 69 18.94 -14.79 -13.64
CA ASN A 69 17.60 -15.36 -13.46
C ASN A 69 16.87 -15.52 -14.80
N LYS A 70 17.16 -16.63 -15.50
CA LYS A 70 16.55 -16.97 -16.81
C LYS A 70 15.08 -17.39 -16.72
N THR A 71 14.50 -17.50 -15.53
CA THR A 71 13.14 -18.00 -15.31
C THR A 71 12.33 -17.02 -14.47
N CYS A 72 11.37 -16.38 -15.11
CA CYS A 72 10.34 -15.62 -14.43
C CYS A 72 9.24 -16.57 -13.97
N TRP A 73 8.83 -16.48 -12.72
CA TRP A 73 7.71 -17.29 -12.24
C TRP A 73 6.39 -16.69 -12.76
N PRO A 74 5.47 -17.51 -13.27
CA PRO A 74 4.17 -17.02 -13.74
C PRO A 74 3.38 -16.44 -12.57
N ILE A 75 3.05 -15.16 -12.65
CA ILE A 75 2.24 -14.50 -11.62
C ILE A 75 0.84 -15.12 -11.63
N HIS A 76 0.36 -15.56 -10.46
CA HIS A 76 -0.96 -16.13 -10.34
C HIS A 76 -2.05 -15.08 -10.64
N ASN A 77 -3.07 -15.45 -11.42
CA ASN A 77 -4.18 -14.55 -11.77
C ASN A 77 -4.85 -13.93 -10.54
N ASP A 78 -4.93 -14.66 -9.44
CA ASP A 78 -5.52 -14.14 -8.20
C ASP A 78 -4.70 -13.01 -7.59
N VAL A 79 -3.36 -13.07 -7.71
CA VAL A 79 -2.47 -11.99 -7.26
C VAL A 79 -2.71 -10.72 -8.09
N LEU A 80 -2.88 -10.86 -9.41
CA LEU A 80 -3.20 -9.74 -10.30
C LEU A 80 -4.57 -9.13 -9.99
N LYS A 81 -5.59 -9.97 -9.77
CA LYS A 81 -6.93 -9.51 -9.40
C LYS A 81 -6.94 -8.80 -8.05
N GLU A 82 -6.23 -9.34 -7.07
CA GLU A 82 -6.10 -8.76 -5.74
C GLU A 82 -5.39 -7.41 -5.79
N ALA A 83 -4.27 -7.33 -6.52
CA ALA A 83 -3.55 -6.08 -6.78
C ALA A 83 -4.46 -5.03 -7.45
N SER A 84 -5.20 -5.44 -8.49
CA SER A 84 -6.13 -4.56 -9.21
C SER A 84 -7.21 -3.98 -8.30
N ARG A 85 -7.81 -4.79 -7.43
CA ARG A 85 -8.80 -4.33 -6.45
C ARG A 85 -8.21 -3.29 -5.49
N ALA A 86 -6.99 -3.54 -4.99
CA ALA A 86 -6.31 -2.60 -4.11
C ALA A 86 -6.05 -1.26 -4.81
N VAL A 87 -5.54 -1.29 -6.05
CA VAL A 87 -5.25 -0.10 -6.85
C VAL A 87 -6.51 0.72 -7.12
N VAL A 88 -7.63 0.08 -7.45
CA VAL A 88 -8.92 0.77 -7.65
C VAL A 88 -9.38 1.46 -6.36
N ALA A 89 -9.36 0.75 -5.23
CA ALA A 89 -9.76 1.31 -3.94
C ALA A 89 -8.88 2.50 -3.52
N ILE A 90 -7.57 2.38 -3.70
CA ILE A 90 -6.62 3.46 -3.40
C ILE A 90 -6.86 4.68 -4.30
N ARG A 91 -7.04 4.46 -5.60
CA ARG A 91 -7.32 5.54 -6.56
C ARG A 91 -8.58 6.30 -6.14
N MET A 92 -9.67 5.59 -5.85
CA MET A 92 -10.92 6.20 -5.40
C MET A 92 -10.73 7.02 -4.12
N TYR A 93 -9.95 6.52 -3.17
CA TYR A 93 -9.63 7.25 -1.94
C TYR A 93 -8.87 8.55 -2.21
N ILE A 94 -7.83 8.50 -3.05
CA ILE A 94 -7.02 9.67 -3.40
C ILE A 94 -7.87 10.70 -4.15
N GLU A 95 -8.65 10.28 -5.15
CA GLU A 95 -9.53 11.17 -5.93
C GLU A 95 -10.57 11.85 -5.03
N HIS A 96 -11.17 11.11 -4.09
CA HIS A 96 -12.09 11.68 -3.10
C HIS A 96 -11.41 12.71 -2.20
N LYS A 97 -10.19 12.43 -1.73
CA LYS A 97 -9.40 13.37 -0.91
C LYS A 97 -9.04 14.64 -1.67
N VAL A 98 -8.60 14.53 -2.92
CA VAL A 98 -8.29 15.69 -3.76
C VAL A 98 -9.53 16.54 -4.00
N ALA A 99 -10.68 15.94 -4.27
CA ALA A 99 -11.94 16.66 -4.46
C ALA A 99 -12.35 17.46 -3.20
N GLN A 100 -12.16 16.91 -1.99
CA GLN A 100 -12.44 17.60 -0.72
C GLN A 100 -11.57 18.86 -0.50
N HIS A 101 -10.38 18.92 -1.09
CA HIS A 101 -9.48 20.07 -0.97
C HIS A 101 -9.72 21.15 -2.04
N LEU A 102 -10.50 20.84 -3.08
CA LEU A 102 -10.83 21.77 -4.19
C LEU A 102 -12.22 22.42 -4.07
N SER A 103 -13.03 21.99 -3.09
CA SER A 103 -14.38 22.52 -2.78
C SER A 103 -14.36 23.49 -1.60
#